data_AF-A0A6C0C3A7-F1
#
_entry.id   AF-A0A6C0C3A7-F1
#
_cell.length_a   1.000
_cell.length_b   1.000
_cell.length_c   1.000
_cell.angle_alpha   90.00
_cell.angle_beta   90.00
_cell.angle_gamma   90.00
#
_symmetry.space_group_name_H-M   'P 1'
#
loop_
_entity.id
_entity.type
_entity.pdbx_description
1 polymer ?
#
loop_
_entity_poly.entity_id
_entity_poly.type
_entity_poly.pdbx_seq_one_letter_code
_entity_poly.pdbx_strand_id
1 'polypeptide(L)'
;MASNMMWAHEIIHYVSMGHFNKNVFFIGIFLSLFIIFFILREQLFVNEEQWLRRMIPHHSTALTTTNKLIKRIKDLKNTPQLYKLTKDIVYNQEREIIQMKLMLNKYL
;
A
#
# COMPACT_ATOMS: atom_id res chain seq x y z
N MET A 1 9.05 7.33 -4.45
CA MET A 1 9.31 7.52 -5.90
C MET A 1 10.73 8.02 -6.14
N ALA A 2 11.20 9.06 -5.44
CA ALA A 2 12.56 9.60 -5.59
C ALA A 2 13.70 8.58 -5.48
N SER A 3 13.71 7.71 -4.46
CA SER A 3 14.73 6.65 -4.33
C SER A 3 14.75 5.72 -5.56
N ASN A 4 13.59 5.22 -6.01
CA ASN A 4 13.50 4.36 -7.21
C ASN A 4 14.00 5.06 -8.48
N MET A 5 13.73 6.36 -8.65
CA MET A 5 14.22 7.13 -9.79
C MET A 5 15.74 7.28 -9.78
N MET A 6 16.33 7.44 -8.59
CA MET A 6 17.79 7.55 -8.45
C MET A 6 18.48 6.22 -8.73
N TRP A 7 17.89 5.10 -8.31
CA TRP A 7 18.36 3.76 -8.70
C TRP A 7 18.25 3.53 -10.20
N ALA A 8 17.13 3.90 -10.82
CA ALA A 8 16.95 3.79 -12.27
C ALA A 8 17.99 4.65 -13.02
N HIS A 9 18.24 5.87 -12.56
CA HIS A 9 19.25 6.75 -13.12
C HIS A 9 20.65 6.12 -13.06
N GLU A 10 21.09 5.62 -11.90
CA GLU A 10 22.42 5.02 -11.78
C GLU A 10 22.57 3.74 -12.59
N ILE A 11 21.53 2.91 -12.67
CA ILE A 11 21.56 1.71 -13.51
C ILE A 11 21.70 2.09 -14.98
N ILE A 12 20.89 3.04 -15.46
CA ILE A 12 20.95 3.51 -16.86
C ILE A 12 22.29 4.18 -17.14
N HIS A 13 22.79 5.01 -16.23
CA HIS A 13 24.09 5.67 -16.37
C HIS A 13 25.23 4.66 -16.46
N TYR A 14 25.24 3.65 -15.58
CA TYR A 14 26.25 2.59 -15.63
C TYR A 14 26.19 1.79 -16.93
N VAL A 15 24.99 1.42 -17.40
CA VAL A 15 24.80 0.63 -18.64
C VAL A 15 25.16 1.45 -19.88
N SER A 16 24.82 2.74 -19.92
CA SER A 16 25.03 3.60 -21.10
C SER A 16 26.45 4.17 -21.18
N MET A 17 27.03 4.56 -20.05
CA MET A 17 28.32 5.25 -20.01
C MET A 17 29.48 4.34 -19.57
N GLY A 18 29.21 3.14 -19.04
CA GLY A 18 30.23 2.22 -18.51
C GLY A 18 30.91 2.69 -17.22
N HIS A 19 30.44 3.80 -16.65
CA HIS A 19 31.00 4.42 -15.45
C HIS A 19 30.00 4.41 -14.29
N PHE A 20 30.48 4.01 -13.11
CA PHE A 20 29.68 3.90 -11.89
C PHE A 20 29.96 5.06 -10.94
N ASN A 21 28.91 5.81 -10.57
CA ASN A 21 29.04 6.93 -9.65
C ASN A 21 28.84 6.49 -8.20
N LYS A 22 29.95 6.25 -7.49
CA LYS A 22 29.92 5.83 -6.07
C LYS A 22 29.19 6.81 -5.16
N ASN A 23 29.27 8.12 -5.44
CA ASN A 23 28.64 9.12 -4.59
C ASN A 23 27.12 9.02 -4.66
N VAL A 24 26.56 8.95 -5.87
CA VAL A 24 25.12 8.80 -6.06
C VAL A 24 24.63 7.46 -5.51
N PHE A 25 25.43 6.39 -5.67
CA PHE A 25 25.12 5.09 -5.08
C PHE A 25 24.96 5.15 -3.55
N PHE A 26 25.92 5.75 -2.84
CA PHE A 26 25.84 5.87 -1.37
C PHE A 26 24.69 6.78 -0.92
N ILE A 27 24.43 7.87 -1.64
CA ILE A 27 23.25 8.73 -1.41
C ILE A 27 21.97 7.90 -1.60
N GLY A 28 21.94 6.99 -2.59
CA GLY A 28 20.86 6.03 -2.84
C GLY A 28 20.60 5.10 -1.68
N ILE A 29 21.66 4.50 -1.13
CA ILE A 29 21.53 3.63 0.05
C ILE A 29 20.97 4.44 1.22
N PHE A 30 21.57 5.59 1.54
CA PHE A 30 21.14 6.40 2.67
C PHE A 30 19.69 6.85 2.54
N LEU A 31 19.30 7.39 1.37
CA LEU A 31 17.94 7.83 1.10
C LEU A 31 16.94 6.66 1.19
N SER A 32 17.33 5.47 0.73
CA SER A 32 16.46 4.28 0.80
C SER A 32 16.24 3.84 2.24
N LEU A 33 17.31 3.76 3.05
CA LEU A 33 17.20 3.44 4.48
C LEU A 33 16.36 4.47 5.24
N PHE A 34 16.56 5.76 4.94
CA PHE A 34 15.78 6.84 5.52
C PHE A 34 14.27 6.69 5.23
N ILE A 35 13.91 6.48 3.95
CA ILE A 35 12.50 6.30 3.56
C ILE A 35 11.91 5.06 4.24
N ILE A 36 12.64 3.95 4.28
CA ILE A 36 12.17 2.71 4.90
C ILE A 36 11.89 2.92 6.39
N PHE A 37 12.86 3.47 7.13
CA PHE A 37 12.73 3.61 8.56
C PHE A 37 11.70 4.69 8.92
N PHE A 38 11.87 5.92 8.46
CA PHE A 38 11.07 7.04 8.95
C PHE A 38 9.69 7.18 8.28
N ILE A 39 9.58 6.89 6.98
CA ILE A 39 8.32 7.10 6.25
C ILE A 39 7.48 5.82 6.24
N LEU A 40 8.10 4.65 5.99
CA LEU A 40 7.36 3.39 5.89
C LEU A 40 7.14 2.69 7.23
N ARG A 41 8.07 2.77 8.18
CA ARG A 41 7.89 2.16 9.51
C ARG A 41 7.32 3.15 10.53
N GLU A 42 8.02 4.26 10.79
CA GLU A 42 7.59 5.22 11.81
C GLU A 42 6.38 6.06 11.40
N GLN A 43 6.03 6.09 10.10
CA GLN A 43 4.89 6.86 9.58
C GLN A 43 4.91 8.34 10.02
N LEU A 44 6.09 8.99 10.07
CA LEU A 44 6.30 10.32 10.67
C LEU A 44 5.35 11.45 10.19
N PHE A 45 4.74 11.30 9.02
CA PHE A 45 3.83 12.30 8.43
C PHE A 45 2.44 11.72 8.20
N VAL A 46 1.98 10.82 9.06
CA VAL A 46 0.62 10.25 9.02
C VAL A 46 -0.06 10.54 10.35
N ASN A 47 -0.90 11.57 10.35
CA ASN A 47 -1.81 11.85 11.44
C ASN A 47 -3.14 11.08 11.31
N GLU A 48 -4.06 11.26 12.26
CA GLU A 48 -5.36 10.57 12.31
C GLU A 48 -6.19 10.79 11.03
N GLU A 49 -6.24 12.02 10.53
CA GLU A 49 -6.97 12.36 9.31
C GLU A 49 -6.36 11.66 8.08
N GLN A 50 -5.03 11.72 7.93
CA GLN A 50 -4.31 11.07 6.84
C GLN A 50 -4.46 9.55 6.91
N TRP A 51 -4.47 8.98 8.11
CA TRP A 51 -4.72 7.56 8.33
C TRP A 51 -6.11 7.16 7.83
N LEU A 52 -7.16 7.89 8.22
CA LEU A 52 -8.54 7.66 7.76
C LEU A 52 -8.64 7.78 6.22
N ARG A 53 -8.08 8.84 5.65
CA ARG A 53 -8.05 9.07 4.19
C ARG A 53 -7.34 7.95 3.43
N ARG A 54 -6.32 7.33 4.03
CA ARG A 54 -5.59 6.19 3.44
C ARG A 54 -6.32 4.86 3.62
N MET A 55 -6.96 4.64 4.77
CA MET A 55 -7.58 3.35 5.08
C MET A 55 -8.89 3.11 4.33
N ILE A 56 -9.69 4.15 4.06
CA ILE A 56 -10.92 4.03 3.26
C ILE A 56 -10.64 3.42 1.86
N PRO A 57 -9.74 3.95 1.02
CA PRO A 57 -9.44 3.35 -0.28
C PRO A 57 -8.69 2.01 -0.17
N HIS A 58 -7.92 1.79 0.89
CA HIS A 58 -7.28 0.49 1.15
C HIS A 58 -8.33 -0.62 1.35
N HIS A 59 -9.34 -0.38 2.19
CA HIS A 59 -10.47 -1.30 2.38
C HIS A 59 -11.27 -1.46 1.09
N SER A 60 -11.53 -0.38 0.35
CA SER A 60 -12.23 -0.47 -0.95
C SER A 60 -11.50 -1.34 -1.96
N THR A 61 -10.16 -1.35 -1.96
CA THR A 61 -9.35 -2.20 -2.83
C THR A 61 -9.43 -3.67 -2.41
N ALA A 62 -9.38 -3.95 -1.09
CA ALA A 62 -9.55 -5.28 -0.55
C ALA A 62 -10.97 -5.85 -0.80
N LEU A 63 -12.01 -5.02 -0.71
CA LEU A 63 -13.37 -5.38 -1.14
C LEU A 63 -13.42 -5.74 -2.63
N THR A 64 -12.71 -5.01 -3.49
CA THR A 64 -12.68 -5.27 -4.93
C THR A 64 -12.08 -6.64 -5.25
N THR A 65 -10.94 -6.98 -4.66
CA THR A 65 -10.28 -8.28 -4.89
C THR A 65 -11.08 -9.43 -4.28
N THR A 66 -11.67 -9.23 -3.09
CA THR A 66 -12.52 -10.22 -2.43
C THR A 66 -13.79 -10.52 -3.24
N ASN A 67 -14.47 -9.49 -3.74
CA ASN A 67 -15.65 -9.68 -4.59
C ASN A 67 -15.31 -10.37 -5.93
N LYS A 68 -14.13 -10.09 -6.51
CA LYS A 68 -13.64 -10.82 -7.70
C LYS A 68 -13.37 -12.30 -7.38
N LEU A 69 -12.82 -12.61 -6.21
CA LEU A 69 -12.58 -13.98 -5.76
C LEU A 69 -13.89 -14.76 -5.65
N ILE A 70 -14.89 -14.19 -4.98
CA ILE A 70 -16.24 -14.77 -4.81
C ILE A 70 -16.88 -15.08 -6.17
N LYS A 71 -16.70 -14.21 -7.18
CA LYS A 71 -17.26 -14.40 -8.52
C LYS A 71 -16.50 -15.44 -9.37
N ARG A 72 -15.18 -15.57 -9.21
CA ARG A 72 -14.33 -16.40 -10.08
C ARG A 72 -14.24 -17.85 -9.64
N ILE A 73 -14.24 -18.12 -8.33
CA ILE A 73 -14.04 -19.48 -7.83
C ILE A 73 -15.38 -20.21 -7.82
N LYS A 74 -15.59 -21.06 -8.82
CA LYS A 74 -16.78 -21.93 -8.94
C LYS A 74 -16.99 -22.80 -7.70
N ASP A 75 -15.89 -23.23 -7.09
CA ASP A 75 -15.85 -24.15 -5.94
C ASP A 75 -15.68 -23.47 -4.58
N LEU A 76 -15.92 -22.15 -4.49
CA LEU A 76 -15.77 -21.45 -3.21
C LEU A 76 -16.75 -22.02 -2.17
N LYS A 77 -17.91 -22.52 -2.61
CA LYS A 77 -18.88 -23.23 -1.76
C LYS A 77 -18.34 -24.55 -1.19
N ASN A 78 -17.40 -25.19 -1.88
CA ASN A 78 -16.74 -26.42 -1.42
C ASN A 78 -15.53 -26.12 -0.51
N THR A 79 -15.21 -24.84 -0.30
CA THR A 79 -14.21 -24.37 0.68
C THR A 79 -14.90 -23.50 1.74
N PRO A 80 -15.72 -24.10 2.63
CA PRO A 80 -16.66 -23.38 3.50
C PRO A 80 -15.97 -22.36 4.43
N GLN A 81 -14.75 -22.64 4.88
CA GLN A 81 -13.96 -21.72 5.70
C GLN A 81 -13.55 -20.47 4.92
N LEU A 82 -13.07 -20.64 3.69
CA LEU A 82 -12.67 -19.53 2.83
C LEU A 82 -13.90 -18.71 2.40
N TYR A 83 -15.00 -19.37 2.05
CA TYR A 83 -16.25 -18.68 1.72
C TYR A 83 -16.72 -17.81 2.88
N LYS A 84 -16.77 -18.37 4.10
CA LYS A 84 -17.14 -17.62 5.31
C LYS A 84 -16.21 -16.42 5.52
N LEU A 85 -14.90 -16.64 5.46
CA LEU A 85 -13.91 -15.55 5.60
C LEU A 85 -14.15 -14.43 4.58
N THR A 86 -14.41 -14.75 3.31
CA THR A 86 -14.66 -13.72 2.29
C THR A 86 -15.94 -12.91 2.56
N LYS A 87 -16.99 -13.55 3.07
CA LYS A 87 -18.23 -12.88 3.47
C LYS A 87 -18.02 -11.99 4.69
N ASP A 88 -17.26 -12.46 5.66
CA ASP A 88 -16.91 -11.70 6.88
C ASP A 88 -16.06 -10.47 6.52
N ILE A 89 -15.07 -10.61 5.62
CA ILE A 89 -14.26 -9.50 5.12
C ILE A 89 -15.15 -8.45 4.44
N VAL A 90 -16.07 -8.86 3.57
CA VAL A 90 -16.97 -7.90 2.89
C VAL A 90 -17.81 -7.13 3.91
N TYR A 91 -18.46 -7.84 4.83
CA TYR A 91 -19.33 -7.22 5.83
C TYR A 91 -18.56 -6.24 6.75
N ASN A 92 -17.41 -6.67 7.28
CA ASN A 92 -16.63 -5.86 8.22
C ASN A 92 -16.04 -4.63 7.53
N GLN A 93 -15.43 -4.80 6.35
CA GLN A 93 -14.77 -3.68 5.67
C GLN A 93 -15.77 -2.63 5.16
N GLU A 94 -16.96 -3.03 4.71
CA GLU A 94 -18.02 -2.07 4.37
C GLU A 94 -18.45 -1.23 5.58
N ARG A 95 -18.61 -1.89 6.73
CA ARG A 95 -18.94 -1.19 7.99
C ARG A 95 -17.82 -0.26 8.46
N GLU A 96 -16.58 -0.71 8.40
CA GLU A 96 -15.39 0.07 8.77
C GLU A 96 -15.24 1.30 7.86
N ILE A 97 -15.49 1.17 6.55
CA ILE A 97 -15.50 2.31 5.62
C ILE A 97 -16.52 3.38 6.05
N ILE A 98 -17.73 2.97 6.43
CA ILE A 98 -18.77 3.91 6.88
C ILE A 98 -18.32 4.60 8.17
N GLN A 99 -17.79 3.85 9.14
CA GLN A 99 -17.28 4.40 10.40
C GLN A 99 -16.15 5.41 10.16
N MET A 100 -15.17 5.05 9.31
CA MET A 100 -14.06 5.93 8.98
C MET A 100 -14.52 7.21 8.25
N LYS A 101 -15.50 7.12 7.35
CA LYS A 101 -16.08 8.30 6.69
C LYS A 101 -16.79 9.22 7.68
N LEU A 102 -17.53 8.67 8.64
CA LEU A 102 -18.17 9.45 9.70
C LEU A 102 -17.16 10.14 10.61
N MET A 103 -16.04 9.47 10.92
CA MET A 103 -14.94 10.09 11.66
C MET A 103 -14.26 11.19 10.84
N LEU A 104 -14.05 10.97 9.54
CA LEU A 104 -13.41 11.93 8.65
C LEU A 104 -14.22 13.23 8.49
N ASN A 105 -15.56 13.14 8.48
CA ASN A 105 -16.44 14.30 8.46
C ASN A 105 -16.28 15.24 9.67
N LYS A 106 -15.64 14.80 10.77
CA LYS A 106 -15.35 15.67 11.92
C LYS A 106 -14.16 16.60 11.68
N TYR A 107 -13.36 16.35 10.64
CA TYR A 107 -12.20 17.15 10.25
C TYR A 107 -12.50 18.11 9.09
N LEU A 108 -13.73 18.08 8.55
CA LEU A 108 -14.23 18.94 7.47
C LEU A 108 -15.20 19.98 8.05
#